data_AF-A0A0R2M241-F1
#
_entry.id   AF-A0A0R2M241-F1
#
_cell.length_a   1.000
_cell.length_b   1.000
_cell.length_c   1.000
_cell.angle_alpha   90.00
_cell.angle_beta   90.00
_cell.angle_gamma   90.00
#
_symmetry.space_group_name_H-M   'P 1'
#
loop_
_entity.id
_entity.type
_entity.pdbx_description
1 polymer ?
#
loop_
_entity_poly.entity_id
_entity_poly.type
_entity_poly.pdbx_seq_one_letter_code
_entity_poly.pdbx_strand_id
1 'polypeptide(L)' 'MNKSQSRLNHAKTTINATLVQLDYLQELTNRVTMTPKQRDAISQQIHNIKVNTADAVTDLDTANVVPLVGQAV' A
#
# COMPACT_ATOMS: atom_id res chain seq x y z
N MET A 1 -18.29 -13.53 -8.99
CA MET A 1 -16.91 -13.24 -8.56
C MET A 1 -16.43 -14.35 -7.64
N ASN A 2 -15.29 -14.99 -7.91
CA ASN A 2 -14.80 -16.09 -7.06
C ASN A 2 -14.19 -15.53 -5.75
N LYS A 3 -14.04 -16.38 -4.73
CA LYS A 3 -13.52 -15.97 -3.40
C LYS A 3 -12.13 -15.33 -3.49
N SER A 4 -11.28 -15.80 -4.41
CA SER A 4 -9.93 -15.26 -4.63
C SER A 4 -9.97 -13.83 -5.16
N GLN A 5 -10.82 -13.53 -6.14
CA GLN A 5 -11.00 -12.18 -6.68
C GLN A 5 -11.55 -11.22 -5.62
N SER A 6 -12.47 -11.68 -4.76
CA SER A 6 -12.98 -10.89 -3.64
C SER A 6 -11.87 -10.51 -2.67
N ARG A 7 -11.02 -11.48 -2.29
CA ARG A 7 -9.87 -11.25 -1.41
C ARG A 7 -8.83 -10.33 -2.03
N LEU A 8 -8.58 -10.47 -3.32
CA LEU A 8 -7.67 -9.59 -4.06
C LEU A 8 -8.19 -8.15 -4.06
N ASN A 9 -9.46 -7.93 -4.40
CA ASN A 9 -10.07 -6.60 -4.39
C ASN A 9 -10.05 -6.00 -2.98
N HIS A 10 -10.34 -6.79 -1.95
CA HIS A 10 -10.22 -6.35 -0.57
C HIS A 10 -8.79 -5.93 -0.22
N ALA A 11 -7.79 -6.74 -0.59
CA ALA A 11 -6.38 -6.42 -0.36
C ALA A 11 -5.98 -5.10 -1.04
N LYS A 12 -6.36 -4.89 -2.30
CA LYS A 12 -6.12 -3.62 -3.03
C LYS A 12 -6.77 -2.43 -2.33
N THR A 13 -8.03 -2.57 -1.93
CA THR A 13 -8.75 -1.51 -1.18
C THR A 13 -8.06 -1.20 0.14
N THR A 14 -7.67 -2.22 0.91
CA THR A 14 -6.94 -2.04 2.18
C THR A 14 -5.62 -1.30 1.95
N ILE A 15 -4.84 -1.70 0.95
CA ILE A 15 -3.57 -1.06 0.63
C ILE A 15 -3.76 0.41 0.25
N ASN A 16 -4.72 0.71 -0.64
CA ASN A 16 -5.01 2.09 -1.02
C ASN A 16 -5.44 2.94 0.18
N ALA A 17 -6.25 2.39 1.08
CA ALA A 17 -6.63 3.06 2.32
C ALA A 17 -5.41 3.33 3.22
N THR A 18 -4.48 2.38 3.32
CA THR A 18 -3.22 2.55 4.07
C THR A 18 -2.36 3.68 3.48
N LEU A 19 -2.25 3.80 2.15
CA LEU A 19 -1.52 4.89 1.51
C LEU A 19 -2.11 6.27 1.87
N VAL A 20 -3.44 6.41 1.86
CA VAL A 20 -4.12 7.65 2.28
C VAL A 20 -3.86 7.96 3.76
N GLN A 21 -3.86 6.95 4.64
CA GLN A 21 -3.54 7.14 6.06
C GLN A 21 -2.10 7.60 6.27
N LEU A 22 -1.15 7.10 5.47
CA LEU A 22 0.26 7.53 5.52
C LEU A 22 0.43 8.98 5.06
N ASP A 23 -0.33 9.42 4.04
CA ASP A 23 -0.36 10.83 3.62
C ASP A 23 -0.85 11.74 4.75
N TYR A 24 -1.91 11.33 5.45
CA TYR A 24 -2.41 12.06 6.62
C TYR A 24 -1.40 12.07 7.77
N LEU A 25 -0.71 10.96 8.04
CA LEU A 25 0.36 10.92 9.05
C LEU A 25 1.53 11.84 8.71
N GLN A 26 1.87 11.99 7.43
CA GLN A 26 2.89 12.94 7.00
C GLN A 26 2.45 14.38 7.27
N GLU A 27 1.17 14.70 7.00
CA GLU A 27 0.60 16.01 7.34
C GLU A 27 0.67 16.29 8.84
N LEU A 28 0.27 15.33 9.68
CA LEU A 28 0.37 15.44 11.14
C LEU A 28 1.82 15.62 11.61
N THR A 29 2.75 14.88 11.01
CA THR A 29 4.20 15.00 11.28
C THR A 29 4.73 16.40 11.00
N ASN A 30 4.15 17.09 10.01
CA ASN A 30 4.50 18.48 9.69
C ASN A 30 3.89 19.50 10.65
N ARG A 31 2.81 19.15 11.38
CA ARG A 31 2.05 20.05 12.26
C ARG A 31 2.43 19.89 13.75
N VAL A 32 2.90 18.71 14.14
CA VAL A 32 3.28 18.42 15.53
C VAL A 32 4.66 19.00 15.85
N THR A 33 4.79 19.58 17.04
CA THR A 33 6.07 20.08 17.55
C THR A 33 7.03 18.92 17.80
N MET A 34 8.10 18.88 17.02
CA MET A 34 9.18 17.92 17.12
C MET A 34 10.49 18.52 16.62
N THR A 35 11.62 17.96 17.04
CA THR A 35 12.92 18.37 16.50
C THR A 35 13.03 17.99 15.02
N PRO A 36 13.83 18.72 14.21
CA PRO A 36 14.04 18.36 12.80
C PRO A 36 14.46 16.90 12.62
N LYS A 37 15.39 16.41 13.44
CA LYS A 37 15.86 15.01 13.39
C LYS A 37 14.74 13.99 13.61
N GLN A 38 13.82 14.26 14.53
CA GLN A 38 12.66 13.40 14.75
C GLN A 38 11.71 13.42 13.55
N ARG A 39 11.45 14.62 13.00
CA ARG A 39 10.61 14.79 11.80
C ARG A 39 11.16 14.03 10.62
N ASP A 40 12.47 14.14 10.37
CA ASP A 40 13.13 13.50 9.24
C ASP A 40 13.09 11.98 9.39
N ALA A 41 13.35 11.46 10.60
CA ALA A 41 13.26 10.02 10.86
C ALA A 41 11.84 9.47 10.62
N ILE A 42 10.80 10.17 11.10
CA ILE A 42 9.41 9.77 10.89
C ILE A 42 9.01 9.88 9.41
N SER A 43 9.39 10.97 8.75
CA SER A 43 9.09 11.19 7.32
C SER A 43 9.78 10.13 6.45
N GLN A 44 11.02 9.77 6.77
CA GLN A 44 11.72 8.68 6.09
C GLN A 44 11.02 7.34 6.30
N GLN A 45 10.55 7.06 7.52
CA GLN A 45 9.81 5.83 7.80
C GLN A 45 8.48 5.79 7.04
N ILE A 46 7.73 6.90 7.00
CA ILE A 46 6.50 7.02 6.21
C ILE A 46 6.80 6.77 4.72
N HIS A 47 7.85 7.41 4.19
CA HIS A 47 8.28 7.22 2.80
C HIS A 47 8.59 5.74 2.50
N ASN A 48 9.38 5.08 3.35
CA ASN A 48 9.74 3.67 3.17
C ASN A 48 8.48 2.77 3.16
N ILE A 49 7.52 3.01 4.06
CA ILE A 49 6.27 2.26 4.08
C ILE A 49 5.48 2.50 2.79
N LYS A 50 5.38 3.75 2.32
CA LYS A 50 4.68 4.09 1.08
C LYS A 50 5.28 3.38 -0.14
N VAL A 51 6.61 3.38 -0.28
CA VAL A 51 7.30 2.70 -1.39
C VAL A 51 7.01 1.19 -1.36
N ASN A 52 7.25 0.53 -0.22
CA ASN A 52 6.99 -0.91 -0.08
C ASN A 52 5.53 -1.27 -0.34
N THR A 53 4.60 -0.39 0.07
CA THR A 53 3.17 -0.59 -0.11
C THR A 53 2.75 -0.42 -1.57
N ALA A 54 3.33 0.54 -2.30
CA ALA A 54 3.07 0.74 -3.72
C ALA A 54 3.63 -0.40 -4.59
N ASP A 55 4.81 -0.91 -4.24
CA ASP A 55 5.40 -2.09 -4.89
C ASP A 55 4.48 -3.32 -4.71
N ALA A 56 3.93 -3.51 -3.51
CA ALA A 56 2.97 -4.58 -3.26
C ALA A 56 1.67 -4.45 -4.08
N VAL A 57 1.19 -3.24 -4.39
CA VAL A 57 0.06 -3.05 -5.32
C VAL A 57 0.43 -3.54 -6.72
N THR A 58 1.62 -3.18 -7.18
CA THR A 58 2.14 -3.57 -8.50
C THR A 58 2.25 -5.09 -8.60
N ASP A 59 2.73 -5.76 -7.55
CA ASP A 59 2.79 -7.22 -7.45
C ASP A 59 1.39 -7.86 -7.47
N LEU A 60 0.41 -7.25 -6.79
CA LEU A 60 -0.99 -7.72 -6.82
C LEU A 60 -1.66 -7.51 -8.18
N ASP A 61 -1.30 -6.44 -8.90
CA ASP A 61 -1.78 -6.19 -10.25
C ASP A 61 -1.21 -7.22 -11.23
N THR A 62 0.09 -7.53 -11.16
CA THR A 62 0.73 -8.53 -12.01
C THR A 62 0.23 -9.96 -11.74
N ALA A 63 -0.03 -10.32 -10.48
CA ALA A 63 -0.64 -11.60 -10.11
C ALA A 63 -2.06 -11.79 -10.69
N ASN A 64 -2.77 -10.70 -10.98
CA ASN A 64 -4.10 -10.70 -11.59
C ASN A 64 -4.07 -10.86 -13.12
N VAL A 65 -2.89 -10.83 -13.76
CA VAL A 65 -2.72 -10.94 -15.23
C VAL A 65 -2.38 -12.35 -15.68
N VAL A 66 -2.03 -13.27 -14.78
CA VAL A 66 -1.82 -14.69 -15.16
C VAL A 66 -3.19 -15.26 -15.55
N PRO A 67 -3.45 -15.54 -16.84
CA PRO A 67 -4.67 -16.22 -17.21
C PRO A 67 -4.57 -17.62 -16.62
N LEU A 68 -5.68 -18.16 -16.13
CA LEU A 68 -5.85 -19.60 -15.95
C LEU A 68 -5.78 -20.28 -17.34
N VAL A 69 -4.62 -20.26 -17.99
CA VAL A 69 -4.33 -21.15 -19.12
C VAL A 69 -4.04 -22.51 -18.48
N GLY A 70 -5.11 -23.28 -18.27
CA GLY A 70 -4.94 -24.62 -17.70
C GLY A 70 -6.14 -25.27 -17.02
N GLN A 71 -7.32 -24.65 -16.92
CA GLN A 71 -8.53 -25.44 -16.71
C GLN A 71 -9.06 -25.91 -18.07
N ALA A 72 -8.30 -26.86 -18.65
CA ALA A 72 -8.81 -27.76 -19.66
C ALA A 72 -9.53 -28.93 -18.94
N VAL A 73 -10.66 -29.31 -19.55
CA VAL A 73 -11.62 -30.42 -19.32
C VAL A 73 -12.53 -30.35 -18.09
#